data_AF-A0A0G0FBA5-F1
#
_entry.id   AF-A0A0G0FBA5-F1
#
_cell.length_a   1.000
_cell.length_b   1.000
_cell.length_c   1.000
_cell.angle_alpha   90.00
_cell.angle_beta   90.00
_cell.angle_gamma   90.00
#
_symmetry.space_group_name_H-M   'P 1'
#
loop_
_entity.id
_entity.type
_entity.pdbx_description
1 polymer ?
#
loop_
_entity_poly.entity_id
_entity_poly.type
_entity_poly.pdbx_seq_one_letter_code
_entity_poly.pdbx_strand_id
1 'polypeptide(L)'
;MKNVILLIIPLFLFFLLLTGKVEAYTVEDVSSHDTVSDCWVTYDNGVYDITKYLISHDQYLDIRSWCGTNITTAFETKGGEGVDHEGSSYALLEQYKIREIAPVITEEPVTENIEKEIITATPKEYNLVIPLLISIVLYWGTYALVKSNKLGKINVVKFNGFWNSILFLTLLIPAFGFGIIMILDIKKPSLLDIQFDILYWHVELSIVMGVLGISHLIQRLGIYLRQLSLKK
;
A
#
# COMPACT_ATOMS: atom_id res chain seq x y z
N MET A 1 -8.26 29.35 -20.61
CA MET A 1 -8.67 28.99 -19.22
C MET A 1 -9.99 28.21 -19.15
N LYS A 2 -10.94 28.34 -20.09
CA LYS A 2 -12.16 27.50 -20.10
C LYS A 2 -11.93 26.05 -20.55
N ASN A 3 -10.94 25.79 -21.40
CA ASN A 3 -10.81 24.49 -22.08
C ASN A 3 -10.00 23.42 -21.29
N VAL A 4 -9.21 23.82 -20.29
CA VAL A 4 -8.41 22.87 -19.47
C VAL A 4 -9.23 22.34 -18.29
N ILE A 5 -10.07 23.20 -17.69
CA ILE A 5 -11.00 22.80 -16.62
C ILE A 5 -12.10 21.87 -17.18
N LEU A 6 -12.49 22.05 -18.45
CA LEU A 6 -13.48 21.21 -19.14
C LEU A 6 -12.98 19.78 -19.45
N LEU A 7 -11.66 19.52 -19.40
CA LEU A 7 -11.07 18.20 -19.66
C LEU A 7 -10.81 17.40 -18.37
N ILE A 8 -10.65 18.08 -17.22
CA ILE A 8 -10.35 17.43 -15.93
C ILE A 8 -11.61 16.86 -15.27
N ILE A 9 -12.75 17.55 -15.41
CA ILE A 9 -14.04 17.14 -14.84
C ILE A 9 -14.56 15.82 -15.43
N PRO A 10 -14.56 15.58 -16.76
CA PRO A 10 -15.00 14.30 -17.31
C PRO A 10 -14.00 13.16 -17.02
N LEU A 11 -12.71 13.46 -16.86
CA LEU A 11 -11.70 12.46 -16.50
C LEU A 11 -11.84 12.00 -15.03
N PHE A 12 -12.21 12.93 -14.14
CA PHE A 12 -12.52 12.64 -12.74
C PHE A 12 -13.86 11.90 -12.58
N LEU A 13 -14.88 12.24 -13.38
CA LEU A 13 -16.14 11.50 -13.42
C LEU A 13 -16.00 10.10 -14.04
N PHE A 14 -15.15 9.92 -15.07
CA PHE A 14 -14.87 8.62 -15.66
C PHE A 14 -14.14 7.69 -14.69
N PHE A 15 -13.29 8.24 -13.81
CA PHE A 15 -12.61 7.48 -12.76
C PHE A 15 -13.55 7.07 -11.61
N LEU A 16 -14.57 7.90 -11.29
CA LEU A 16 -15.60 7.57 -10.29
C LEU A 16 -16.50 6.39 -10.73
N LEU A 17 -16.59 6.12 -12.03
CA LEU A 17 -17.40 5.04 -12.62
C LEU A 17 -16.69 3.68 -12.69
N LEU A 18 -15.41 3.59 -12.28
CA LEU A 18 -14.57 2.39 -12.42
C LEU A 18 -14.37 1.60 -11.12
N THR A 19 -15.09 1.92 -10.05
CA THR A 19 -15.12 1.08 -8.84
C THR A 19 -15.97 -0.16 -9.13
N GLY A 20 -15.34 -1.18 -9.71
CA GLY A 20 -15.94 -2.49 -9.92
C GLY A 20 -16.41 -3.11 -8.60
N LYS A 21 -17.57 -3.76 -8.64
CA LYS A 21 -18.13 -4.53 -7.53
C LYS A 21 -17.19 -5.70 -7.23
N VAL A 22 -16.60 -5.75 -6.04
CA VAL A 22 -15.75 -6.86 -5.59
C VAL A 22 -16.66 -8.03 -5.24
N GLU A 23 -16.73 -9.04 -6.10
CA GLU A 23 -17.43 -10.30 -5.79
C GLU A 23 -16.57 -11.14 -4.82
N ALA A 24 -17.00 -11.27 -3.57
CA ALA A 24 -16.26 -12.07 -2.61
C ALA A 24 -16.25 -13.55 -3.02
N TYR A 25 -15.10 -14.23 -2.84
CA TYR A 25 -15.01 -15.67 -3.01
C TYR A 25 -15.47 -16.38 -1.74
N THR A 26 -16.13 -17.50 -1.93
CA THR A 26 -16.56 -18.44 -0.89
C THR A 26 -15.45 -19.45 -0.62
N VAL A 27 -15.52 -20.16 0.52
CA VAL A 27 -14.55 -21.24 0.84
C VAL A 27 -14.62 -22.36 -0.20
N GLU A 28 -15.81 -22.55 -0.77
CA GLU A 28 -16.11 -23.49 -1.83
C GLU A 28 -15.35 -23.16 -3.12
N ASP A 29 -15.14 -21.88 -3.44
CA ASP A 29 -14.38 -21.47 -4.63
C ASP A 29 -12.92 -21.92 -4.52
N VAL A 30 -12.30 -21.74 -3.35
CA VAL A 30 -10.90 -22.14 -3.10
C VAL A 30 -10.68 -23.63 -3.26
N SER A 31 -11.66 -24.46 -2.86
CA SER A 31 -11.56 -25.93 -2.97
C SER A 31 -11.40 -26.44 -4.39
N SER A 32 -11.77 -25.63 -5.40
CA SER A 32 -11.62 -25.98 -6.81
C SER A 32 -10.21 -25.75 -7.37
N HIS A 33 -9.37 -25.02 -6.62
CA HIS A 33 -7.98 -24.71 -6.94
C HIS A 33 -7.04 -25.60 -6.11
N ASP A 34 -7.17 -26.92 -6.29
CA ASP A 34 -6.52 -27.97 -5.50
C ASP A 34 -5.32 -28.66 -6.20
N THR A 35 -4.83 -28.10 -7.31
CA THR A 35 -3.77 -28.73 -8.13
C THR A 35 -2.46 -27.95 -8.10
N VAL A 36 -1.34 -28.60 -8.42
CA VAL A 36 -0.02 -27.96 -8.44
C VAL A 36 0.08 -26.82 -9.47
N SER A 37 -0.69 -26.90 -10.56
CA SER A 37 -0.75 -25.85 -11.59
C SER A 37 -1.76 -24.75 -11.28
N ASP A 38 -2.56 -24.92 -10.23
CA ASP A 38 -3.63 -24.02 -9.82
C ASP A 38 -3.97 -24.28 -8.34
N CYS A 39 -3.18 -23.66 -7.46
CA CYS A 39 -3.12 -23.96 -6.03
C CYS A 39 -3.46 -22.72 -5.20
N TRP A 40 -4.67 -22.70 -4.64
CA TRP A 40 -5.07 -21.66 -3.71
C TRP A 40 -5.20 -22.19 -2.30
N VAL A 41 -5.04 -21.32 -1.31
CA VAL A 41 -5.18 -21.65 0.11
C VAL A 41 -5.95 -20.55 0.83
N THR A 42 -6.56 -20.90 1.97
CA THR A 42 -7.11 -19.90 2.89
C THR A 42 -6.25 -19.77 4.14
N TYR A 43 -6.03 -18.53 4.58
CA TYR A 43 -5.33 -18.20 5.81
C TYR A 43 -6.01 -16.96 6.41
N ASP A 44 -6.40 -17.00 7.68
CA ASP A 44 -7.01 -15.87 8.41
C ASP A 44 -8.01 -15.02 7.58
N ASN A 45 -9.07 -15.66 7.09
CA ASN A 45 -10.12 -15.06 6.25
C ASN A 45 -9.65 -14.48 4.90
N GLY A 46 -8.41 -14.71 4.48
CA GLY A 46 -7.88 -14.37 3.16
C GLY A 46 -7.81 -15.58 2.22
N VAL A 47 -7.86 -15.31 0.92
CA VAL A 47 -7.60 -16.27 -0.16
C VAL A 47 -6.28 -15.91 -0.85
N TYR A 48 -5.40 -16.91 -1.00
CA TYR A 48 -4.03 -16.72 -1.49
C TYR A 48 -3.74 -17.69 -2.65
N ASP A 49 -3.18 -17.19 -3.76
CA ASP A 49 -2.67 -18.02 -4.85
C ASP A 49 -1.17 -18.23 -4.67
N ILE A 50 -0.81 -19.44 -4.23
CA ILE A 50 0.56 -19.84 -3.95
C ILE A 50 1.16 -20.69 -5.07
N THR A 51 0.50 -20.82 -6.22
CA THR A 51 0.89 -21.71 -7.33
C THR A 51 2.36 -21.55 -7.71
N LYS A 52 2.83 -20.30 -7.83
CA LYS A 52 4.23 -20.00 -8.19
C LYS A 52 5.21 -20.19 -7.03
N TYR A 53 4.72 -20.15 -5.80
CA TYR A 53 5.54 -20.25 -4.60
C TYR A 53 5.89 -21.69 -4.23
N LEU A 54 5.06 -22.67 -4.64
CA LEU A 54 5.26 -24.09 -4.35
C LEU A 54 6.72 -24.55 -4.57
N ILE A 55 7.28 -24.23 -5.74
CA ILE A 55 8.65 -24.62 -6.13
C ILE A 55 9.71 -24.03 -5.20
N SER A 56 9.51 -22.77 -4.77
CA SER A 56 10.45 -22.10 -3.85
C SER A 56 10.34 -22.62 -2.41
N HIS A 57 9.16 -23.11 -2.02
CA HIS A 57 8.92 -23.63 -0.68
C HIS A 57 9.38 -25.10 -0.50
N ASP A 58 9.40 -25.89 -1.57
CA ASP A 58 9.78 -27.31 -1.56
C ASP A 58 11.15 -27.59 -0.90
N GLN A 59 12.06 -26.61 -0.89
CA GLN A 59 13.35 -26.74 -0.23
C GLN A 59 13.28 -26.87 1.29
N TYR A 60 12.14 -26.50 1.89
CA TYR A 60 11.87 -26.60 3.32
C TYR A 60 10.85 -27.68 3.61
N LEU A 61 9.70 -27.65 2.92
CA LEU A 61 8.59 -28.57 3.11
C LEU A 61 7.73 -28.62 1.83
N ASP A 62 7.33 -29.82 1.42
CA ASP A 62 6.35 -29.98 0.34
C ASP A 62 4.96 -29.60 0.86
N ILE A 63 4.42 -28.51 0.32
CA ILE A 63 3.12 -27.95 0.71
C ILE A 63 2.04 -28.16 -0.36
N ARG A 64 2.32 -28.96 -1.40
CA ARG A 64 1.35 -29.21 -2.49
C ARG A 64 0.08 -29.90 -2.01
N SER A 65 0.14 -30.63 -0.91
CA SER A 65 -1.04 -31.26 -0.29
C SER A 65 -2.00 -30.27 0.35
N TRP A 66 -1.62 -28.99 0.48
CA TRP A 66 -2.44 -27.95 1.08
C TRP A 66 -3.26 -27.16 0.06
N CYS A 67 -3.07 -27.39 -1.24
CA CYS A 67 -3.89 -26.76 -2.27
C CYS A 67 -5.37 -27.04 -2.04
N GLY A 68 -6.21 -26.01 -2.16
CA GLY A 68 -7.65 -26.05 -1.92
C GLY A 68 -8.07 -26.07 -0.44
N THR A 69 -7.14 -25.88 0.51
CA THR A 69 -7.43 -26.04 1.95
C THR A 69 -7.19 -24.77 2.78
N ASN A 70 -7.68 -24.81 4.03
CA ASN A 70 -7.32 -23.84 5.05
C ASN A 70 -6.00 -24.22 5.71
N ILE A 71 -5.02 -23.33 5.62
CA ILE A 71 -3.67 -23.56 6.10
C ILE A 71 -3.36 -22.86 7.42
N THR A 72 -4.31 -22.20 8.10
CA THR A 72 -4.05 -21.41 9.31
C THR A 72 -3.21 -22.20 10.32
N THR A 73 -3.66 -23.38 10.72
CA THR A 73 -2.92 -24.22 11.69
C THR A 73 -1.60 -24.74 11.11
N ALA A 74 -1.57 -25.14 9.84
CA ALA A 74 -0.37 -25.67 9.22
C ALA A 74 0.72 -24.59 9.07
N PHE A 75 0.31 -23.36 8.80
CA PHE A 75 1.17 -22.19 8.71
C PHE A 75 1.71 -21.82 10.10
N GLU A 76 0.85 -21.61 11.09
CA GLU A 76 1.24 -21.25 12.47
C GLU A 76 2.11 -22.31 13.18
N THR A 77 2.13 -23.55 12.67
CA THR A 77 2.91 -24.64 13.26
C THR A 77 4.04 -25.14 12.37
N LYS A 78 4.30 -24.51 11.21
CA LYS A 78 5.29 -24.98 10.22
C LYS A 78 5.11 -26.44 9.82
N GLY A 79 3.86 -26.87 9.60
CA GLY A 79 3.55 -28.25 9.26
C GLY A 79 3.67 -29.23 10.43
N GLY A 80 3.46 -28.74 11.67
CA GLY A 80 3.42 -29.58 12.88
C GLY A 80 4.69 -29.56 13.74
N GLU A 81 5.65 -28.67 13.45
CA GLU A 81 6.82 -28.43 14.31
C GLU A 81 6.47 -27.67 15.61
N GLY A 82 5.27 -27.08 15.68
CA GLY A 82 4.78 -26.38 16.88
C GLY A 82 5.49 -25.05 17.14
N VAL A 83 6.17 -24.52 16.12
CA VAL A 83 6.85 -23.22 16.13
C VAL A 83 6.26 -22.34 15.04
N ASP A 84 5.88 -21.13 15.42
CA ASP A 84 5.31 -20.15 14.51
C ASP A 84 6.35 -19.58 13.53
N HIS A 85 5.87 -19.09 12.40
CA HIS A 85 6.67 -18.37 11.43
C HIS A 85 7.14 -17.01 11.98
N GLU A 86 8.28 -16.52 11.47
CA GLU A 86 8.70 -15.15 11.73
C GLU A 86 7.80 -14.17 10.97
N GLY A 87 7.67 -12.92 11.45
CA GLY A 87 6.85 -11.89 10.80
C GLY A 87 7.21 -11.62 9.33
N SER A 88 8.44 -11.91 8.91
CA SER A 88 8.87 -11.86 7.50
C SER A 88 8.12 -12.85 6.60
N SER A 89 7.72 -14.00 7.14
CA SER A 89 6.97 -15.03 6.41
C SER A 89 5.51 -14.65 6.26
N TYR A 90 4.93 -13.98 7.26
CA TYR A 90 3.60 -13.37 7.17
C TYR A 90 3.58 -12.28 6.10
N ALA A 91 4.60 -11.42 6.07
CA ALA A 91 4.75 -10.41 5.02
C ALA A 91 4.97 -11.02 3.61
N LEU A 92 5.55 -12.23 3.53
CA LEU A 92 5.69 -12.97 2.29
C LEU A 92 4.35 -13.59 1.86
N LEU A 93 3.59 -14.19 2.79
CA LEU A 93 2.27 -14.75 2.54
C LEU A 93 1.31 -13.69 1.96
N GLU A 94 1.31 -12.48 2.53
CA GLU A 94 0.48 -11.36 2.05
C GLU A 94 0.74 -10.97 0.59
N GLN A 95 1.93 -11.24 0.03
CA GLN A 95 2.20 -10.97 -1.38
C GLN A 95 1.42 -11.89 -2.34
N TYR A 96 0.91 -13.01 -1.84
CA TYR A 96 0.13 -13.99 -2.59
C TYR A 96 -1.39 -13.81 -2.40
N LYS A 97 -1.83 -12.84 -1.59
CA LYS A 97 -3.25 -12.60 -1.31
C LYS A 97 -3.96 -12.07 -2.55
N ILE A 98 -5.08 -12.68 -2.90
CA ILE A 98 -5.93 -12.27 -4.04
C ILE A 98 -7.20 -11.56 -3.57
N ARG A 99 -7.80 -12.00 -2.45
CA ARG A 99 -9.06 -11.44 -1.92
C ARG A 99 -9.30 -11.82 -0.46
N GLU A 100 -10.29 -11.18 0.17
CA GLU A 100 -10.89 -11.60 1.45
C GLU A 100 -12.11 -12.50 1.24
N ILE A 101 -12.34 -13.42 2.17
CA ILE A 101 -13.54 -14.26 2.25
C ILE A 101 -14.68 -13.40 2.82
N ALA A 102 -15.83 -13.34 2.14
CA ALA A 102 -16.97 -12.63 2.70
C ALA A 102 -17.44 -13.31 3.99
N PRO A 103 -17.86 -12.53 5.00
CA PRO A 103 -18.57 -13.11 6.13
C PRO A 103 -19.82 -13.83 5.60
N VAL A 104 -19.95 -15.11 5.93
CA VAL A 104 -21.15 -15.90 5.60
C VAL A 104 -22.33 -15.27 6.33
N ILE A 105 -23.12 -14.44 5.63
CA ILE A 105 -24.39 -13.96 6.13
C ILE A 105 -25.38 -15.13 5.97
N THR A 106 -25.39 -16.05 6.94
CA THR A 106 -26.53 -16.96 7.09
C THR A 106 -27.73 -16.11 7.48
N GLU A 107 -28.74 -16.04 6.62
CA GLU A 107 -30.05 -15.46 6.96
C GLU A 107 -30.74 -16.33 8.02
N GLU A 108 -30.41 -16.13 9.28
CA GLU A 108 -31.24 -16.54 10.43
C GLU A 108 -31.56 -15.32 11.30
N PRO A 109 -32.77 -15.24 11.90
CA PRO A 109 -33.29 -14.02 12.50
C PRO A 109 -32.53 -13.64 13.77
N VAL A 110 -31.86 -12.49 13.71
CA VAL A 110 -31.07 -11.88 14.79
C VAL A 110 -31.98 -11.39 15.92
N THR A 111 -31.91 -12.02 17.10
CA THR A 111 -32.23 -11.35 18.36
C THR A 111 -30.94 -10.93 19.05
N GLU A 112 -30.72 -9.62 19.03
CA GLU A 112 -30.09 -8.76 20.05
C GLU A 112 -28.74 -9.14 20.69
N ASN A 113 -27.84 -8.16 20.60
CA ASN A 113 -26.78 -7.81 21.56
C ASN A 113 -25.46 -8.60 21.52
N ILE A 114 -24.60 -8.28 20.54
CA ILE A 114 -23.16 -8.07 20.79
C ILE A 114 -22.69 -6.85 19.97
N GLU A 115 -22.85 -5.66 20.54
CA GLU A 115 -22.05 -4.49 20.19
C GLU A 115 -20.68 -4.65 20.88
N LYS A 116 -19.78 -5.39 20.23
CA LYS A 116 -18.37 -5.41 20.57
C LYS A 116 -17.55 -5.63 19.30
N GLU A 117 -17.34 -4.51 18.62
CA GLU A 117 -16.10 -4.19 17.92
C GLU A 117 -15.44 -5.36 17.17
N ILE A 118 -16.14 -5.88 16.16
CA ILE A 118 -15.48 -6.56 15.05
C ILE A 118 -15.23 -5.47 14.00
N ILE A 119 -14.23 -4.62 14.28
CA ILE A 119 -13.54 -3.91 13.21
C ILE A 119 -12.50 -4.90 12.70
N THR A 120 -12.93 -5.83 11.85
CA THR A 120 -12.03 -6.51 10.93
C THR A 120 -11.38 -5.42 10.10
N ALA A 121 -10.14 -5.08 10.43
CA ALA A 121 -9.32 -4.16 9.67
C ALA A 121 -9.01 -4.84 8.33
N THR A 122 -9.87 -4.62 7.35
CA THR A 122 -9.57 -4.93 5.94
C THR A 122 -8.22 -4.30 5.60
N PRO A 123 -7.23 -5.04 5.05
CA PRO A 123 -5.93 -4.49 4.69
C PRO A 123 -6.16 -3.33 3.73
N LYS A 124 -5.63 -2.17 4.11
CA LYS A 124 -5.83 -0.97 3.32
C LYS A 124 -5.04 -1.09 2.02
N GLU A 125 -5.73 -1.22 0.89
CA GLU A 125 -5.09 -1.36 -0.41
C GLU A 125 -4.19 -0.16 -0.72
N TYR A 126 -2.95 -0.42 -1.11
CA TYR A 126 -2.02 0.61 -1.57
C TYR A 126 -2.49 1.21 -2.89
N ASN A 127 -2.46 2.53 -2.99
CA ASN A 127 -2.84 3.24 -4.19
C ASN A 127 -1.64 3.95 -4.78
N LEU A 128 -1.03 3.38 -5.83
CA LEU A 128 0.12 4.03 -6.47
C LEU A 128 -0.29 5.30 -7.25
N VAL A 129 -1.43 5.27 -7.92
CA VAL A 129 -1.78 6.24 -8.97
C VAL A 129 -2.20 7.58 -8.37
N ILE A 130 -3.06 7.56 -7.34
CA ILE A 130 -3.61 8.75 -6.72
C ILE A 130 -2.53 9.68 -6.13
N PRO A 131 -1.70 9.24 -5.15
CA PRO A 131 -0.67 10.09 -4.54
C PRO A 131 0.35 10.57 -5.57
N LEU A 132 0.69 9.74 -6.57
CA LEU A 132 1.61 10.10 -7.63
C LEU A 132 1.07 11.23 -8.50
N LEU A 133 -0.13 11.09 -9.06
CA LEU A 133 -0.71 12.08 -9.95
C LEU A 133 -1.01 13.39 -9.23
N ILE A 134 -1.56 13.33 -8.00
CA ILE A 134 -1.84 14.52 -7.20
C ILE A 134 -0.53 15.27 -6.92
N SER A 135 0.53 14.58 -6.51
CA SER A 135 1.82 15.21 -6.21
C SER A 135 2.44 15.89 -7.43
N ILE A 136 2.40 15.24 -8.60
CA ILE A 136 2.87 15.83 -9.87
C ILE A 136 2.07 17.10 -10.20
N VAL A 137 0.75 17.01 -10.17
CA VAL A 137 -0.14 18.12 -10.53
C VAL A 137 0.03 19.30 -9.56
N LEU A 138 0.12 19.03 -8.26
CA LEU A 138 0.34 20.08 -7.26
C LEU A 138 1.69 20.76 -7.45
N TYR A 139 2.78 19.99 -7.60
CA TYR A 139 4.12 20.57 -7.74
C TYR A 139 4.25 21.39 -9.03
N TRP A 140 3.98 20.77 -10.19
CA TRP A 140 4.18 21.43 -11.47
C TRP A 140 3.10 22.48 -11.78
N GLY A 141 1.87 22.26 -11.34
CA GLY A 141 0.78 23.23 -11.45
C GLY A 141 1.08 24.51 -10.68
N THR A 142 1.49 24.39 -9.41
CA THR A 142 1.88 25.57 -8.61
C THR A 142 3.14 26.23 -9.16
N TYR A 143 4.12 25.47 -9.64
CA TYR A 143 5.31 26.02 -10.30
C TYR A 143 4.96 26.84 -11.55
N ALA A 144 4.08 26.33 -12.41
CA ALA A 144 3.63 27.03 -13.62
C ALA A 144 2.84 28.30 -13.29
N LEU A 145 2.00 28.29 -12.25
CA LEU A 145 1.27 29.47 -11.78
C LEU A 145 2.19 30.56 -11.24
N VAL A 146 3.21 30.18 -10.47
CA VAL A 146 4.23 31.11 -9.95
C VAL A 146 5.06 31.68 -11.10
N LYS A 147 5.49 30.85 -12.06
CA LYS A 147 6.29 31.27 -13.21
C LYS A 147 5.52 32.16 -14.19
N SER A 148 4.21 31.96 -14.33
CA SER A 148 3.33 32.78 -15.19
C SER A 148 2.88 34.09 -14.51
N ASN A 149 3.40 34.41 -13.33
CA ASN A 149 3.06 35.61 -12.55
C ASN A 149 1.56 35.75 -12.20
N LYS A 150 0.77 34.68 -12.36
CA LYS A 150 -0.67 34.66 -12.06
C LYS A 150 -0.96 34.65 -10.56
N LEU A 151 0.02 34.22 -9.77
CA LEU A 151 -0.05 34.11 -8.32
C LEU A 151 0.62 35.33 -7.68
N GLY A 152 0.18 36.54 -8.05
CA GLY A 152 0.89 37.85 -7.99
C GLY A 152 1.60 38.31 -6.70
N LYS A 153 1.69 37.49 -5.64
CA LYS A 153 2.50 37.72 -4.44
C LYS A 153 3.57 36.65 -4.18
N ILE A 154 3.60 35.55 -4.94
CA ILE A 154 4.48 34.41 -4.74
C ILE A 154 5.53 34.40 -5.86
N ASN A 155 6.80 34.51 -5.47
CA ASN A 155 7.94 34.35 -6.37
C ASN A 155 8.52 32.93 -6.29
N VAL A 156 9.43 32.60 -7.21
CA VAL A 156 10.09 31.27 -7.25
C VAL A 156 10.84 30.96 -5.94
N VAL A 157 11.36 31.98 -5.25
CA VAL A 157 12.06 31.81 -3.97
C VAL A 157 11.11 31.30 -2.88
N LYS A 158 9.93 31.90 -2.73
CA LYS A 158 8.91 31.46 -1.77
C LYS A 158 8.34 30.08 -2.12
N PHE A 159 8.10 29.83 -3.41
CA PHE A 159 7.72 28.50 -3.91
C PHE A 159 8.75 27.43 -3.49
N ASN A 160 10.03 27.73 -3.72
CA ASN A 160 11.13 26.84 -3.37
C ASN A 160 11.22 26.60 -1.86
N GLY A 161 11.07 27.66 -1.04
CA GLY A 161 11.06 27.53 0.41
C GLY A 161 9.93 26.61 0.90
N PHE A 162 8.72 26.80 0.38
CA PHE A 162 7.58 25.96 0.70
C PHE A 162 7.82 24.48 0.38
N TRP A 163 8.21 24.15 -0.86
CA TRP A 163 8.43 22.75 -1.25
C TRP A 163 9.64 22.12 -0.58
N ASN A 164 10.67 22.89 -0.23
CA ASN A 164 11.77 22.40 0.61
C ASN A 164 11.29 22.01 2.01
N SER A 165 10.40 22.79 2.62
CA SER A 165 9.80 22.45 3.92
C SER A 165 8.95 21.18 3.84
N ILE A 166 8.14 21.03 2.77
CA ILE A 166 7.36 19.81 2.56
C ILE A 166 8.29 18.60 2.40
N LEU A 167 9.31 18.69 1.54
CA LEU A 167 10.30 17.63 1.35
C LEU A 167 10.98 17.23 2.65
N PHE A 168 11.40 18.21 3.46
CA PHE A 168 12.00 17.95 4.76
C PHE A 168 11.04 17.23 5.72
N LEU A 169 9.79 17.66 5.80
CA LEU A 169 8.78 17.01 6.64
C LEU A 169 8.48 15.58 6.19
N THR A 170 8.35 15.36 4.88
CA THR A 170 8.14 14.02 4.32
C THR A 170 9.37 13.12 4.44
N LEU A 171 10.58 13.70 4.50
CA LEU A 171 11.78 12.93 4.80
C LEU A 171 11.83 12.54 6.28
N LEU A 172 11.49 13.46 7.17
CA LEU A 172 11.62 13.25 8.61
C LEU A 172 10.55 12.31 9.17
N ILE A 173 9.28 12.50 8.78
CA ILE A 173 8.15 11.80 9.40
C ILE A 173 7.96 10.41 8.76
N PRO A 174 7.49 10.30 7.50
CA PRO A 174 7.23 8.98 6.93
C PRO A 174 8.51 8.24 6.57
N ALA A 175 9.52 8.85 5.95
CA ALA A 175 10.70 8.09 5.56
C ALA A 175 11.58 7.67 6.76
N PHE A 176 11.94 8.61 7.65
CA PHE A 176 12.80 8.31 8.80
C PHE A 176 12.01 7.87 10.05
N GLY A 177 11.03 8.66 10.48
CA GLY A 177 10.28 8.43 11.71
C GLY A 177 9.52 7.11 11.71
N PHE A 178 8.66 6.88 10.71
CA PHE A 178 7.90 5.63 10.63
C PHE A 178 8.83 4.41 10.46
N GLY A 179 9.95 4.56 9.73
CA GLY A 179 10.97 3.51 9.63
C GLY A 179 11.50 3.07 10.99
N ILE A 180 11.84 4.01 11.88
CA ILE A 180 12.28 3.69 13.24
C ILE A 180 11.15 3.01 14.03
N ILE A 181 9.93 3.54 13.95
CA ILE A 181 8.80 3.00 14.72
C ILE A 181 8.53 1.55 14.30
N MET A 182 8.53 1.24 13.01
CA MET A 182 8.37 -0.14 12.51
C MET A 182 9.47 -1.08 13.02
N ILE A 183 10.73 -0.62 13.07
CA ILE A 183 11.82 -1.44 13.63
C ILE A 183 11.62 -1.70 15.13
N LEU A 184 11.14 -0.71 15.88
CA LEU A 184 10.87 -0.85 17.30
C LEU A 184 9.68 -1.78 17.56
N ASP A 185 8.65 -1.69 16.72
CA ASP A 185 7.46 -2.52 16.78
C ASP A 185 7.80 -4.01 16.59
N ILE A 186 8.61 -4.34 15.59
CA ILE A 186 9.13 -5.71 15.38
C ILE A 186 9.85 -6.25 16.62
N LYS A 187 10.63 -5.40 17.30
CA LYS A 187 11.43 -5.81 18.47
C LYS A 187 10.62 -5.93 19.75
N LYS A 188 9.56 -5.12 19.89
CA LYS A 188 8.70 -5.14 21.08
C LYS A 188 7.30 -4.66 20.72
N PRO A 189 6.44 -5.57 20.24
CA PRO A 189 5.09 -5.25 19.74
C PRO A 189 4.20 -4.56 20.80
N SER A 190 4.41 -4.85 22.08
CA SER A 190 3.64 -4.27 23.19
C SER A 190 4.04 -2.85 23.59
N LEU A 191 5.06 -2.24 22.97
CA LEU A 191 5.43 -0.84 23.27
C LEU A 191 4.59 0.18 22.52
N LEU A 192 4.04 -0.18 21.37
CA LEU A 192 3.44 0.73 20.41
C LEU A 192 2.08 0.16 19.98
N ASP A 193 1.18 -0.04 20.95
CA ASP A 193 -0.24 -0.36 20.71
C ASP A 193 -0.95 0.85 20.06
N ILE A 194 -0.64 1.07 18.78
CA ILE A 194 -1.13 2.20 18.00
C ILE A 194 -2.07 1.64 16.94
N GLN A 195 -3.35 2.04 16.98
CA GLN A 195 -4.37 1.71 15.96
C GLN A 195 -4.13 2.41 14.60
N PHE A 196 -2.90 2.85 14.33
CA PHE A 196 -2.52 3.58 13.13
C PHE A 196 -1.68 2.67 12.25
N ASP A 197 -2.12 2.42 11.02
CA ASP A 197 -1.39 1.59 10.07
C ASP A 197 -0.13 2.31 9.55
N ILE A 198 0.96 2.18 10.32
CA ILE A 198 2.24 2.84 10.05
C ILE A 198 2.81 2.35 8.72
N LEU A 199 2.69 1.06 8.41
CA LEU A 199 3.23 0.49 7.18
C LEU A 199 2.52 1.06 5.95
N TYR A 200 1.18 1.12 5.98
CA TYR A 200 0.40 1.75 4.92
C TYR A 200 0.85 3.20 4.67
N TRP A 201 0.84 4.02 5.73
CA TRP A 201 1.15 5.44 5.58
C TRP A 201 2.63 5.71 5.30
N HIS A 202 3.54 4.82 5.70
CA HIS A 202 4.94 4.87 5.32
C HIS A 202 5.10 4.77 3.81
N VAL A 203 4.43 3.81 3.17
CA VAL A 203 4.50 3.61 1.71
C VAL A 203 3.84 4.77 0.96
N GLU A 204 2.59 5.10 1.29
CA GLU A 204 1.81 6.14 0.59
C GLU A 204 2.52 7.51 0.61
N LEU A 205 3.01 7.93 1.79
CA LEU A 205 3.71 9.20 1.91
C LEU A 205 5.13 9.16 1.34
N SER A 206 5.75 7.98 1.23
CA SER A 206 7.03 7.81 0.53
C SER A 206 6.91 7.99 -0.97
N ILE A 207 5.78 7.59 -1.57
CA ILE A 207 5.48 7.89 -2.98
C ILE A 207 5.40 9.40 -3.19
N VAL A 208 4.69 10.12 -2.31
CA VAL A 208 4.62 11.59 -2.34
C VAL A 208 6.03 12.19 -2.23
N MET A 209 6.82 11.77 -1.24
CA MET A 209 8.19 12.26 -1.05
C MET A 209 9.07 12.03 -2.28
N GLY A 210 9.05 10.82 -2.83
CA GLY A 210 9.84 10.46 -4.01
C GLY A 210 9.47 11.30 -5.24
N VAL A 211 8.18 11.47 -5.52
CA VAL A 211 7.69 12.28 -6.64
C VAL A 211 8.06 13.76 -6.47
N LEU A 212 7.90 14.30 -5.27
CA LEU A 212 8.31 15.67 -4.97
C LEU A 212 9.82 15.83 -5.10
N GLY A 213 10.60 14.87 -4.63
CA GLY A 213 12.06 14.87 -4.67
C GLY A 213 12.59 14.86 -6.10
N ILE A 214 12.06 13.96 -6.94
CA ILE A 214 12.38 13.89 -8.37
C ILE A 214 11.99 15.19 -9.08
N SER A 215 10.77 15.68 -8.86
CA SER A 215 10.30 16.94 -9.48
C SER A 215 11.17 18.12 -9.07
N HIS A 216 11.60 18.16 -7.81
CA HIS A 216 12.49 19.18 -7.28
C HIS A 216 13.90 19.10 -7.87
N LEU A 217 14.44 17.88 -8.01
CA LEU A 217 15.73 17.66 -8.67
C LEU A 217 15.67 18.10 -10.13
N ILE A 218 14.63 17.72 -10.87
CA ILE A 218 14.43 18.13 -12.27
C ILE A 218 14.38 19.66 -12.39
N GLN A 219 13.60 20.31 -11.51
CA GLN A 219 13.48 21.77 -11.49
C GLN A 219 14.82 22.48 -11.27
N ARG A 220 15.75 21.85 -10.54
CA ARG A 220 17.07 22.40 -10.21
C ARG A 220 18.24 21.74 -10.93
N LEU A 221 17.97 20.89 -11.91
CA LEU A 221 18.99 20.04 -12.52
C LEU A 221 20.16 20.87 -13.05
N GLY A 222 19.89 22.02 -13.66
CA GLY A 222 20.95 22.92 -14.14
C GLY A 222 21.85 23.50 -13.05
N ILE A 223 21.32 23.78 -11.85
CA ILE A 223 22.11 24.26 -10.71
C ILE A 223 22.97 23.12 -10.16
N TYR A 224 22.35 21.95 -9.99
CA TYR A 224 23.02 20.74 -9.53
C TYR A 224 24.19 20.36 -10.46
N LEU A 225 23.96 20.32 -11.77
CA LEU A 225 25.01 20.01 -12.76
C LEU A 225 26.16 21.02 -12.76
N ARG A 226 25.89 22.31 -12.46
CA ARG A 226 26.96 23.32 -12.32
C ARG A 226 27.86 23.06 -11.10
N GLN A 227 27.32 22.49 -10.02
CA GLN A 227 28.11 22.12 -8.84
C GLN A 227 29.01 20.90 -9.11
N LEU A 228 28.58 20.00 -10.00
CA LEU A 228 29.39 18.87 -10.45
C LEU A 228 30.46 19.26 -11.48
N SER A 229 30.24 20.35 -12.21
CA SER A 229 31.19 20.88 -13.18
C SER A 229 32.42 21.47 -12.47
N LEU A 230 33.58 20.84 -12.64
CA LEU A 230 34.89 21.30 -12.12
C LEU A 230 35.42 22.60 -12.76
N LYS A 231 34.68 23.21 -13.70
CA LYS A 231 35.05 24.53 -14.23
C LYS A 231 34.77 25.61 -13.18
N LYS A 232 35.84 26.03 -12.51
CA LYS A 232 35.93 27.33 -11.81
C LYS A 232 35.65 28.49 -12.75
#